data_AF-A0A938AWS9-F1
#
_entry.id   AF-A0A938AWS9-F1
#
_cell.length_a   1.000
_cell.length_b   1.000
_cell.length_c   1.000
_cell.angle_alpha   90.00
_cell.angle_beta   90.00
_cell.angle_gamma   90.00
#
_symmetry.space_group_name_H-M   'P 1'
#
loop_
_entity.id
_entity.type
_entity.pdbx_description
1 polymer ?
#
loop_
_entity_poly.entity_id
_entity_poly.type
_entity_poly.pdbx_seq_one_letter_code
_entity_poly.pdbx_strand_id
1 'polypeptide(L)'
;MPKQRLDSLLVARGLAENKSKAQALIMAGEVTVNGKPVTKPGSMIDETANIELAEKLPYVSRGGVKLAHALDQFKLDVKGLITLDVGASTGGFTDCLLQRGAKKVYALDVGYGQLDYKLRQDQRVVVLERVNAHHPFHLPEKINLATIDVSFISVTKVIPNVLPHLAPPGHIIILFKPQFEAEKEEVGKGGIIKDPEVHSRVLGRFIVWATEHELRLRNLIASPILGAEGNKEFIILLTPPHDRQQAVGKKQIRMTKVRRQQPLSPLPR
;
A
#
# COMPACT_ATOMS: atom_id res chain seq x y z
N MET A 1 45.51 8.16 -0.76
CA MET A 1 44.91 7.09 -1.59
C MET A 1 44.50 7.66 -2.92
N PRO A 2 44.61 6.90 -4.02
CA PRO A 2 44.22 7.36 -5.34
C PRO A 2 42.71 7.69 -5.35
N LYS A 3 42.37 8.83 -5.94
CA LYS A 3 40.99 9.27 -6.13
C LYS A 3 40.69 9.30 -7.61
N GLN A 4 39.51 8.82 -7.99
CA GLN A 4 39.04 8.80 -9.36
C GLN A 4 37.68 9.48 -9.45
N ARG A 5 37.34 10.02 -10.63
CA ARG A 5 35.99 10.53 -10.88
C ARG A 5 34.97 9.42 -10.73
N LEU A 6 33.86 9.70 -10.05
CA LEU A 6 32.79 8.73 -9.78
C LEU A 6 32.27 8.08 -11.07
N ASP A 7 32.04 8.86 -12.13
CA ASP A 7 31.58 8.33 -13.43
C ASP A 7 32.53 7.27 -14.03
N SER A 8 33.83 7.54 -14.00
CA SER A 8 34.85 6.58 -14.44
C SER A 8 34.96 5.39 -13.48
N LEU A 9 34.84 5.62 -12.18
CA LEU A 9 34.97 4.58 -11.14
C LEU A 9 33.80 3.57 -11.20
N LEU A 10 32.58 4.02 -11.49
CA LEU A 10 31.42 3.15 -11.73
C LEU A 10 31.65 2.22 -12.93
N VAL A 11 32.24 2.71 -14.02
CA VAL A 11 32.57 1.89 -15.20
C VAL A 11 33.71 0.93 -14.88
N ALA A 12 34.78 1.42 -14.24
CA ALA A 12 35.94 0.61 -13.88
C ALA A 12 35.60 -0.56 -12.95
N ARG A 13 34.60 -0.38 -12.06
CA ARG A 13 34.08 -1.43 -11.17
C ARG A 13 32.95 -2.28 -11.78
N GLY A 14 32.61 -2.08 -13.05
CA GLY A 14 31.53 -2.81 -13.73
C GLY A 14 30.13 -2.50 -13.21
N LEU A 15 29.96 -1.43 -12.43
CA LEU A 15 28.66 -0.98 -11.94
C LEU A 15 27.85 -0.25 -13.03
N ALA A 16 28.51 0.30 -14.04
CA ALA A 16 27.86 0.88 -15.22
C ALA A 16 28.52 0.41 -16.51
N GLU A 17 27.71 0.10 -17.53
CA GLU A 17 28.18 -0.40 -18.82
C GLU A 17 29.08 0.60 -19.57
N ASN A 18 28.83 1.89 -19.39
CA ASN A 18 29.60 2.96 -20.03
C ASN A 18 29.47 4.26 -19.23
N LYS A 19 30.31 5.24 -19.60
CA LYS A 19 30.40 6.52 -18.89
C LYS A 19 29.11 7.33 -18.94
N SER A 20 28.39 7.31 -20.06
CA SER A 20 27.10 8.02 -20.18
C SER A 20 26.05 7.43 -19.25
N LYS A 21 25.97 6.10 -19.15
CA LYS A 21 25.09 5.41 -18.21
C LYS A 21 25.49 5.68 -16.76
N ALA A 22 26.79 5.67 -16.45
CA ALA A 22 27.28 6.07 -15.12
C ALA A 22 26.86 7.50 -14.75
N GLN A 23 27.02 8.45 -15.67
CA GLN A 23 26.58 9.84 -15.45
C GLN A 23 25.08 9.94 -15.21
N ALA A 24 24.28 9.20 -15.97
CA ALA A 24 22.82 9.16 -15.79
C ALA A 24 22.42 8.64 -14.41
N LEU A 25 23.01 7.51 -13.95
CA LEU A 25 22.74 6.94 -12.63
C LEU A 25 23.11 7.93 -11.51
N ILE A 26 24.28 8.57 -11.62
CA ILE A 26 24.73 9.58 -10.64
C ILE A 26 23.77 10.77 -10.62
N MET A 27 23.44 11.33 -11.78
CA MET A 27 22.55 12.50 -11.88
C MET A 27 21.12 12.19 -11.43
N ALA A 28 20.68 10.95 -11.59
CA ALA A 28 19.41 10.45 -11.06
C ALA A 28 19.43 10.22 -9.54
N GLY A 29 20.59 10.38 -8.89
CA GLY A 29 20.75 10.13 -7.45
C GLY A 29 20.74 8.64 -7.09
N GLU A 30 20.92 7.75 -8.07
CA GLU A 30 20.93 6.30 -7.92
C GLU A 30 22.29 5.76 -7.45
N VAL A 31 23.20 6.62 -7.00
CA VAL A 31 24.54 6.23 -6.54
C VAL A 31 24.77 6.78 -5.14
N THR A 32 25.08 5.89 -4.20
CA THR A 32 25.60 6.26 -2.89
C THR A 32 27.07 5.89 -2.76
N VAL A 33 27.82 6.74 -2.06
CA VAL A 33 29.22 6.51 -1.72
C VAL A 33 29.35 6.58 -0.21
N ASN A 34 29.82 5.50 0.43
CA ASN A 34 29.91 5.36 1.88
C ASN A 34 28.58 5.74 2.59
N GLY A 35 27.45 5.28 2.01
CA GLY A 35 26.11 5.54 2.54
C GLY A 35 25.54 6.94 2.29
N LYS A 36 26.21 7.79 1.50
CA LYS A 36 25.71 9.13 1.15
C LYS A 36 25.42 9.25 -0.35
N PRO A 37 24.26 9.78 -0.76
CA PRO A 37 23.95 10.00 -2.16
C PRO A 37 24.93 11.01 -2.78
N VAL A 38 25.43 10.71 -3.98
CA VAL A 38 26.31 11.60 -4.76
C VAL A 38 25.66 11.83 -6.11
N THR A 39 25.40 13.10 -6.45
CA THR A 39 24.70 13.48 -7.68
C THR A 39 25.58 14.18 -8.72
N LYS A 40 26.87 14.36 -8.43
CA LYS A 40 27.83 15.01 -9.33
C LYS A 40 28.77 13.98 -9.95
N PRO A 41 28.69 13.69 -11.27
CA PRO A 41 29.51 12.66 -11.91
C PRO A 41 31.02 12.87 -11.80
N GLY A 42 31.46 14.13 -11.81
CA GLY A 42 32.87 14.51 -11.68
C GLY A 42 33.42 14.48 -10.25
N SER A 43 32.65 14.01 -9.26
CA SER A 43 33.13 13.93 -7.87
C SER A 43 34.34 13.01 -7.76
N MET A 44 35.40 13.47 -7.11
CA MET A 44 36.62 12.67 -6.87
C MET A 44 36.42 11.78 -5.65
N ILE A 45 36.30 10.48 -5.88
CA ILE A 45 35.99 9.46 -4.88
C ILE A 45 37.20 8.56 -4.67
N ASP A 46 37.42 8.13 -3.42
CA ASP A 46 38.45 7.16 -3.10
C ASP A 46 38.18 5.83 -3.83
N GLU A 47 39.19 5.27 -4.49
CA GLU A 47 39.06 3.99 -5.20
C GLU A 47 38.69 2.81 -4.31
N THR A 48 38.76 2.96 -2.98
CA THR A 48 38.32 1.94 -2.00
C THR A 48 36.97 2.24 -1.37
N ALA A 49 36.35 3.39 -1.67
CA ALA A 49 35.05 3.75 -1.10
C ALA A 49 33.99 2.71 -1.44
N ASN A 50 33.09 2.41 -0.49
CA ASN A 50 31.93 1.57 -0.77
C ASN A 50 30.97 2.35 -1.69
N ILE A 51 30.66 1.81 -2.86
CA ILE A 51 29.78 2.44 -3.85
C ILE A 51 28.64 1.47 -4.11
N GLU A 52 27.42 1.94 -3.87
CA GLU A 52 26.21 1.16 -4.04
C GLU A 52 25.31 1.87 -5.07
N LEU A 53 24.81 1.09 -6.02
CA LEU A 53 23.74 1.53 -6.90
C LEU A 53 22.41 1.31 -6.21
N ALA A 54 21.47 2.24 -6.42
CA ALA A 54 20.08 2.01 -6.09
C ALA A 54 19.61 0.77 -6.87
N GLU A 55 19.04 -0.20 -6.16
CA GLU A 55 18.39 -1.33 -6.83
C GLU A 55 17.34 -0.79 -7.81
N LYS A 56 17.35 -1.32 -9.03
CA LYS A 56 16.26 -1.09 -9.97
C LYS A 56 15.02 -1.79 -9.41
N LEU A 57 14.22 -1.03 -8.68
CA LEU A 57 12.96 -1.51 -8.16
C LEU A 57 12.01 -1.78 -9.33
N PRO A 58 11.19 -2.84 -9.27
CA PRO A 58 10.18 -3.13 -10.29
C PRO A 58 9.08 -2.06 -10.37
N TYR A 59 9.04 -1.16 -9.39
CA TYR A 59 8.10 -0.05 -9.28
C TYR A 59 8.84 1.24 -8.94
N VAL A 60 8.20 2.39 -9.12
CA VAL A 60 8.80 3.72 -8.82
C VAL A 60 9.24 3.89 -7.36
N SER A 61 8.78 3.04 -6.43
CA SER A 61 9.27 3.03 -5.05
C SER A 61 9.16 1.65 -4.41
N ARG A 62 9.82 1.49 -3.25
CA ARG A 62 9.77 0.28 -2.43
C ARG A 62 8.34 -0.10 -2.00
N GLY A 63 7.43 0.87 -1.97
CA GLY A 63 6.01 0.62 -1.69
C GLY A 63 5.41 -0.41 -2.65
N GLY A 64 5.72 -0.31 -3.95
CA GLY A 64 5.16 -1.25 -4.93
C GLY A 64 5.53 -2.71 -4.65
N VAL A 65 6.72 -2.97 -4.11
CA VAL A 65 7.15 -4.33 -3.71
C VAL A 65 6.27 -4.86 -2.58
N LYS A 66 5.90 -4.02 -1.61
CA LYS A 66 5.04 -4.39 -0.49
C LYS A 66 3.63 -4.73 -0.97
N LEU A 67 3.04 -3.88 -1.82
CA LEU A 67 1.71 -4.12 -2.35
C LEU A 67 1.67 -5.35 -3.27
N ALA A 68 2.68 -5.55 -4.11
CA ALA A 68 2.77 -6.72 -4.97
C ALA A 68 2.76 -8.02 -4.14
N HIS A 69 3.57 -8.06 -3.09
CA HIS A 69 3.58 -9.18 -2.16
C HIS A 69 2.21 -9.42 -1.52
N ALA A 70 1.53 -8.35 -1.09
CA ALA A 70 0.17 -8.45 -0.54
C ALA A 70 -0.83 -9.04 -1.53
N LEU A 71 -0.87 -8.54 -2.76
CA LEU A 71 -1.77 -9.03 -3.80
C LEU A 71 -1.55 -10.53 -4.10
N ASP A 72 -0.29 -10.95 -4.15
CA ASP A 72 0.08 -12.35 -4.39
C ASP A 72 -0.33 -13.26 -3.20
N GLN A 73 0.00 -12.87 -1.97
CA GLN A 73 -0.33 -13.64 -0.77
C GLN A 73 -1.85 -13.71 -0.52
N PHE A 74 -2.55 -12.61 -0.80
CA PHE A 74 -4.00 -12.53 -0.63
C PHE A 74 -4.77 -13.13 -1.80
N LYS A 75 -4.08 -13.49 -2.89
CA LYS A 75 -4.68 -13.97 -4.15
C LYS A 75 -5.75 -13.01 -4.66
N LEU A 76 -5.47 -11.70 -4.58
CA LEU A 76 -6.40 -10.65 -4.96
C LEU A 76 -6.07 -10.15 -6.37
N ASP A 77 -6.96 -10.43 -7.33
CA ASP A 77 -6.85 -9.88 -8.68
C ASP A 77 -7.41 -8.45 -8.70
N VAL A 78 -6.60 -7.52 -9.19
CA VAL A 78 -6.96 -6.09 -9.32
C VAL A 78 -7.25 -5.70 -10.77
N LYS A 79 -7.17 -6.64 -11.70
CA LYS A 79 -7.40 -6.39 -13.12
C LYS A 79 -8.81 -5.84 -13.35
N GLY A 80 -8.88 -4.71 -14.05
CA GLY A 80 -10.15 -4.05 -14.38
C GLY A 80 -10.80 -3.30 -13.21
N LEU A 81 -10.23 -3.33 -12.00
CA LEU A 81 -10.79 -2.65 -10.83
C LEU A 81 -10.54 -1.15 -10.88
N ILE A 82 -11.44 -0.40 -10.25
CA ILE A 82 -11.24 1.01 -9.90
C ILE A 82 -10.74 1.06 -8.47
N THR A 83 -9.58 1.69 -8.26
CA THR A 83 -8.89 1.66 -6.98
C THR A 83 -8.61 3.05 -6.44
N LEU A 84 -8.45 3.16 -5.12
CA LEU A 84 -7.95 4.34 -4.43
C LEU A 84 -6.63 3.98 -3.76
N ASP A 85 -5.61 4.80 -3.96
CA ASP A 85 -4.33 4.73 -3.27
C ASP A 85 -4.18 5.92 -2.33
N VAL A 86 -4.36 5.67 -1.02
CA VAL A 86 -4.29 6.69 0.03
C VAL A 86 -2.87 6.76 0.58
N GLY A 87 -2.25 7.94 0.45
CA GLY A 87 -0.83 8.14 0.72
C GLY A 87 0.05 7.77 -0.47
N ALA A 88 -0.40 8.12 -1.68
CA ALA A 88 0.26 7.72 -2.93
C ALA A 88 1.75 8.10 -2.99
N SER A 89 2.13 9.24 -2.40
CA SER A 89 3.49 9.77 -2.35
C SER A 89 4.18 9.72 -3.71
N THR A 90 5.35 9.07 -3.84
CA THR A 90 6.04 8.87 -5.14
C THR A 90 5.26 7.97 -6.10
N GLY A 91 4.32 7.16 -5.61
CA GLY A 91 3.40 6.38 -6.44
C GLY A 91 3.69 4.88 -6.52
N GLY A 92 4.44 4.30 -5.57
CA GLY A 92 4.82 2.89 -5.64
C GLY A 92 3.62 1.92 -5.65
N PHE A 93 2.60 2.19 -4.84
CA PHE A 93 1.36 1.40 -4.81
C PHE A 93 0.54 1.62 -6.08
N THR A 94 0.35 2.88 -6.48
CA THR A 94 -0.27 3.26 -7.77
C THR A 94 0.36 2.52 -8.96
N ASP A 95 1.69 2.54 -9.09
CA ASP A 95 2.43 1.84 -10.14
C ASP A 95 2.17 0.33 -10.12
N CYS A 96 2.24 -0.28 -8.93
CA CYS A 96 1.93 -1.70 -8.77
C CYS A 96 0.49 -2.04 -9.23
N LEU A 97 -0.50 -1.23 -8.84
CA LEU A 97 -1.90 -1.42 -9.27
C LEU A 97 -2.05 -1.32 -10.79
N LEU A 98 -1.43 -0.31 -11.42
CA LEU A 98 -1.47 -0.12 -12.87
C LEU A 98 -0.81 -1.26 -13.64
N GLN A 99 0.37 -1.72 -13.19
CA GLN A 99 1.07 -2.85 -13.79
C GLN A 99 0.29 -4.17 -13.61
N ARG A 100 -0.44 -4.32 -12.50
CA ARG A 100 -1.35 -5.44 -12.24
C ARG A 100 -2.71 -5.31 -12.95
N GLY A 101 -2.89 -4.27 -13.77
CA GLY A 101 -4.03 -4.14 -14.67
C GLY A 101 -5.24 -3.43 -14.09
N ALA A 102 -5.09 -2.65 -13.01
CA ALA A 102 -6.16 -1.76 -12.54
C ALA A 102 -6.66 -0.86 -13.69
N LYS A 103 -7.98 -0.69 -13.77
CA LYS A 103 -8.62 0.13 -14.79
C LYS A 103 -8.38 1.62 -14.53
N LYS A 104 -8.42 2.01 -13.27
CA LYS A 104 -8.24 3.40 -12.82
C LYS A 104 -7.71 3.42 -11.39
N VAL A 105 -6.82 4.36 -11.07
CA VAL A 105 -6.29 4.60 -9.73
C VAL A 105 -6.52 6.07 -9.35
N TYR A 106 -7.26 6.31 -8.27
CA TYR A 106 -7.27 7.61 -7.60
C TYR A 106 -6.06 7.67 -6.67
N ALA A 107 -5.07 8.49 -7.00
CA ALA A 107 -3.86 8.67 -6.21
C ALA A 107 -4.04 9.86 -5.26
N LEU A 108 -4.39 9.58 -4.00
CA LEU A 108 -4.70 10.59 -2.98
C LEU A 108 -3.50 10.83 -2.08
N ASP A 109 -3.09 12.08 -1.96
CA ASP A 109 -2.01 12.48 -1.06
C ASP A 109 -2.23 13.87 -0.42
N VAL A 110 -1.70 14.05 0.79
CA VAL A 110 -1.67 15.35 1.47
C VAL A 110 -0.61 16.29 0.90
N GLY A 111 0.44 15.72 0.32
CA GLY A 111 1.53 16.42 -0.34
C GLY A 111 1.12 17.00 -1.70
N TYR A 112 2.07 17.69 -2.30
CA TYR A 112 1.95 18.27 -3.63
C TYR A 112 3.22 17.99 -4.44
N GLY A 113 3.06 17.61 -5.70
CA GLY A 113 4.15 17.35 -6.64
C GLY A 113 4.97 16.09 -6.35
N GLN A 114 4.45 15.16 -5.54
CA GLN A 114 5.22 13.99 -5.10
C GLN A 114 5.19 12.82 -6.09
N LEU A 115 4.04 12.64 -6.76
CA LEU A 115 3.82 11.50 -7.64
C LEU A 115 4.77 11.53 -8.84
N ASP A 116 5.38 10.37 -9.16
CA ASP A 116 6.26 10.22 -10.32
C ASP A 116 5.61 10.75 -11.60
N TYR A 117 6.41 11.45 -12.40
CA TYR A 117 5.91 12.14 -13.59
C TYR A 117 5.22 11.20 -14.58
N LYS A 118 5.72 9.97 -14.78
CA LYS A 118 5.10 9.01 -15.70
C LYS A 118 3.73 8.59 -15.21
N LEU A 119 3.59 8.35 -13.90
CA LEU A 119 2.30 8.00 -13.28
C LEU A 119 1.32 9.15 -13.38
N ARG A 120 1.77 10.39 -13.17
CA ARG A 120 0.93 11.59 -13.31
C ARG A 120 0.38 11.75 -14.73
N GLN A 121 1.12 11.33 -15.75
CA GLN A 121 0.71 11.41 -17.16
C GLN A 121 -0.14 10.21 -17.62
N ASP A 122 -0.20 9.13 -16.84
CA ASP A 122 -1.01 7.96 -17.18
C ASP A 122 -2.50 8.30 -17.09
N GLN A 123 -3.25 8.10 -18.18
CA GLN A 123 -4.67 8.42 -18.30
C GLN A 123 -5.56 7.62 -17.33
N ARG A 124 -5.05 6.54 -16.76
CA ARG A 124 -5.74 5.73 -15.74
C ARG A 124 -5.56 6.32 -14.33
N VAL A 125 -4.69 7.30 -14.14
CA VAL A 125 -4.42 7.90 -12.83
C VAL A 125 -5.17 9.22 -12.69
N VAL A 126 -5.89 9.37 -11.58
CA VAL A 126 -6.49 10.64 -11.16
C VAL A 126 -5.79 11.11 -9.90
N VAL A 127 -5.06 12.22 -10.02
CA VAL A 127 -4.26 12.78 -8.92
C VAL A 127 -5.14 13.64 -8.02
N LEU A 128 -5.18 13.32 -6.72
CA LEU A 128 -5.90 14.03 -5.68
C LEU A 128 -4.90 14.54 -4.62
N GLU A 129 -4.23 15.65 -4.93
CA GLU A 129 -3.21 16.27 -4.06
C GLU A 129 -3.80 17.27 -3.09
N ARG A 130 -3.08 17.51 -1.99
CA ARG A 130 -3.52 18.38 -0.88
C ARG A 130 -4.85 17.94 -0.27
N VAL A 131 -5.15 16.64 -0.36
CA VAL A 131 -6.36 16.03 0.23
C VAL A 131 -5.94 15.21 1.45
N ASN A 132 -6.48 15.55 2.61
CA ASN A 132 -6.23 14.79 3.83
C ASN A 132 -7.33 13.76 4.06
N ALA A 133 -6.99 12.48 3.92
CA ALA A 133 -7.92 11.35 4.08
C ALA A 133 -8.42 11.13 5.53
N HIS A 134 -7.89 11.88 6.51
CA HIS A 134 -8.50 11.98 7.84
C HIS A 134 -9.83 12.75 7.83
N HIS A 135 -10.07 13.58 6.81
CA HIS A 135 -11.32 14.30 6.63
C HIS A 135 -12.15 13.68 5.50
N PRO A 136 -13.48 13.87 5.50
CA PRO A 136 -14.32 13.45 4.38
C PRO A 136 -13.81 14.05 3.07
N PHE A 137 -13.78 13.22 2.03
CA PHE A 137 -13.43 13.63 0.67
C PHE A 137 -14.46 13.06 -0.32
N HIS A 138 -14.32 13.43 -1.59
CA HIS A 138 -15.24 13.01 -2.63
C HIS A 138 -14.51 12.29 -3.76
N LEU A 139 -15.07 11.16 -4.19
CA LEU A 139 -14.71 10.49 -5.43
C LEU A 139 -15.94 10.48 -6.35
N PRO A 140 -15.76 10.68 -7.67
CA PRO A 140 -16.89 10.78 -8.60
C PRO A 140 -17.56 9.42 -8.85
N GLU A 141 -16.92 8.31 -8.49
CA GLU A 141 -17.46 6.97 -8.61
C GLU A 141 -17.01 6.08 -7.46
N LYS A 142 -17.70 4.95 -7.26
CA LYS A 142 -17.33 3.97 -6.25
C LYS A 142 -16.10 3.17 -6.69
N ILE A 143 -15.32 2.74 -5.70
CA ILE A 143 -14.10 1.95 -5.90
C ILE A 143 -14.29 0.49 -5.43
N ASN A 144 -13.50 -0.43 -5.98
CA ASN A 144 -13.51 -1.85 -5.59
C ASN A 144 -12.44 -2.17 -4.53
N LEU A 145 -11.34 -1.42 -4.53
CA LEU A 145 -10.20 -1.61 -3.64
C LEU A 145 -9.65 -0.25 -3.19
N ALA A 146 -9.42 -0.10 -1.88
CA ALA A 146 -8.59 0.97 -1.34
C ALA A 146 -7.26 0.38 -0.81
N THR A 147 -6.15 1.02 -1.12
CA THR A 147 -4.87 0.80 -0.46
C THR A 147 -4.56 1.98 0.45
N ILE A 148 -4.05 1.71 1.66
CA ILE A 148 -3.73 2.74 2.65
C ILE A 148 -2.28 2.56 3.09
N ASP A 149 -1.40 3.48 2.66
CA ASP A 149 0.00 3.58 3.07
C ASP A 149 0.27 5.01 3.57
N VAL A 150 -0.15 5.29 4.81
CA VAL A 150 0.01 6.61 5.43
C VAL A 150 1.09 6.59 6.51
N SER A 151 1.65 7.75 6.80
CA SER A 151 2.64 7.94 7.87
C SER A 151 2.17 9.05 8.81
N PHE A 152 2.63 9.01 10.07
CA PHE A 152 2.32 10.01 11.11
C PHE A 152 0.83 10.13 11.50
N ILE A 153 0.00 9.18 11.09
CA ILE A 153 -1.40 9.07 11.47
C ILE A 153 -1.77 7.61 11.64
N SER A 154 -2.62 7.32 12.62
CA SER A 154 -3.24 6.00 12.77
C SER A 154 -4.25 5.76 11.64
N VAL A 155 -4.20 4.57 11.03
CA VAL A 155 -5.13 4.16 9.97
C VAL A 155 -6.58 4.11 10.46
N THR A 156 -6.80 3.98 11.77
CA THR A 156 -8.13 4.04 12.42
C THR A 156 -8.84 5.37 12.18
N LYS A 157 -8.08 6.45 11.95
CA LYS A 157 -8.61 7.79 11.63
C LYS A 157 -8.89 7.99 10.14
N VAL A 158 -8.34 7.14 9.29
CA VAL A 158 -8.43 7.25 7.83
C VAL A 158 -9.54 6.35 7.28
N ILE A 159 -9.60 5.10 7.74
CA ILE A 159 -10.54 4.08 7.26
C ILE A 159 -12.00 4.57 7.27
N PRO A 160 -12.52 5.26 8.31
CA PRO A 160 -13.92 5.72 8.32
C PRO A 160 -14.29 6.63 7.15
N ASN A 161 -13.36 7.45 6.65
CA ASN A 161 -13.61 8.31 5.50
C ASN A 161 -13.42 7.59 4.15
N VAL A 162 -12.71 6.45 4.14
CA VAL A 162 -12.52 5.62 2.94
C VAL A 162 -13.73 4.70 2.70
N LEU A 163 -14.34 4.17 3.78
CA LEU A 163 -15.45 3.21 3.70
C LEU A 163 -16.62 3.68 2.81
N PRO A 164 -17.08 4.94 2.88
CA PRO A 164 -18.16 5.43 2.04
C PRO A 164 -17.87 5.39 0.54
N HIS A 165 -16.62 5.21 0.11
CA HIS A 165 -16.26 5.14 -1.31
C HIS A 165 -16.26 3.72 -1.89
N LEU A 166 -16.31 2.69 -1.05
CA LEU A 166 -16.28 1.30 -1.50
C LEU A 166 -17.63 0.84 -2.07
N ALA A 167 -17.58 0.13 -3.20
CA ALA A 167 -18.69 -0.67 -3.72
C ALA A 167 -18.59 -2.10 -3.18
N PRO A 168 -19.71 -2.73 -2.77
CA PRO A 168 -19.73 -4.16 -2.47
C PRO A 168 -19.56 -5.02 -3.74
N PRO A 169 -18.72 -6.08 -3.74
CA PRO A 169 -17.75 -6.43 -2.71
C PRO A 169 -16.50 -5.53 -2.77
N GLY A 170 -16.21 -4.84 -1.67
CA GLY A 170 -15.07 -3.92 -1.54
C GLY A 170 -13.94 -4.52 -0.70
N HIS A 171 -12.71 -4.08 -0.94
CA HIS A 171 -11.55 -4.50 -0.15
C HIS A 171 -10.74 -3.28 0.31
N ILE A 172 -10.09 -3.41 1.47
CA ILE A 172 -9.09 -2.45 1.94
C ILE A 172 -7.81 -3.21 2.23
N ILE A 173 -6.71 -2.82 1.60
CA ILE A 173 -5.36 -3.27 1.96
C ILE A 173 -4.67 -2.14 2.72
N ILE A 174 -4.13 -2.45 3.89
CA ILE A 174 -3.48 -1.48 4.76
C ILE A 174 -2.03 -1.89 4.94
N LEU A 175 -1.09 -0.97 4.70
CA LEU A 175 0.27 -1.09 5.20
C LEU A 175 0.30 -0.56 6.63
N PHE A 176 0.15 -1.48 7.58
CA PHE A 176 0.10 -1.20 9.00
C PHE A 176 1.50 -0.98 9.56
N LYS A 177 1.73 0.20 10.13
CA LYS A 177 3.02 0.67 10.63
C LYS A 177 2.95 0.84 12.15
N PRO A 178 3.39 -0.15 12.96
CA PRO A 178 3.22 -0.12 14.40
C PRO A 178 3.65 1.18 15.07
N GLN A 179 4.71 1.83 14.59
CA GLN A 179 5.22 3.09 15.13
C GLN A 179 4.26 4.28 15.04
N PHE A 180 3.22 4.22 14.19
CA PHE A 180 2.19 5.25 14.10
C PHE A 180 0.87 4.85 14.78
N GLU A 181 0.82 3.64 15.33
CA GLU A 181 -0.34 3.01 15.94
C GLU A 181 -0.12 2.72 17.43
N ALA A 182 1.14 2.69 17.85
CA ALA A 182 1.57 2.49 19.23
C ALA A 182 1.39 3.76 20.07
N GLU A 183 1.25 3.56 21.37
CA GLU A 183 1.28 4.64 22.35
C GLU A 183 2.70 5.19 22.50
N LYS A 184 2.84 6.41 23.02
CA LYS A 184 4.14 7.11 23.06
C LYS A 184 5.19 6.33 23.87
N GLU A 185 4.76 5.65 24.92
CA GLU A 185 5.57 4.86 25.84
C GLU A 185 6.03 3.53 25.22
N GLU A 186 5.33 3.05 24.20
CA GLU A 186 5.63 1.80 23.48
C GLU A 186 6.62 2.00 22.33
N VAL A 187 6.89 3.26 21.95
CA VAL A 187 7.81 3.60 20.87
C VAL A 187 9.23 3.75 21.41
N GLY A 188 10.13 2.90 20.91
CA GLY A 188 11.55 2.93 21.28
C GLY A 188 12.31 4.15 20.76
N LYS A 189 13.59 4.26 21.15
CA LYS A 189 14.48 5.33 20.67
C LYS A 189 14.52 5.37 19.14
N GLY A 190 14.41 6.58 18.58
CA GLY A 190 14.44 6.80 17.14
C GLY A 190 13.18 6.38 16.39
N GLY A 191 12.04 6.17 17.08
CA GLY A 191 10.78 5.81 16.42
C GLY A 191 10.69 4.33 16.02
N ILE A 192 11.60 3.48 16.52
CA ILE A 192 11.70 2.08 16.11
C ILE A 192 11.08 1.18 17.18
N ILE A 193 10.16 0.31 16.75
CA ILE A 193 9.61 -0.75 17.58
C ILE A 193 10.24 -2.08 17.17
N LYS A 194 11.09 -2.64 18.03
CA LYS A 194 11.76 -3.93 17.82
C LYS A 194 11.10 -5.09 18.56
N ASP A 195 10.38 -4.78 19.64
CA ASP A 195 9.78 -5.77 20.53
C ASP A 195 8.54 -6.41 19.86
N PRO A 196 8.56 -7.74 19.61
CA PRO A 196 7.43 -8.45 19.03
C PRO A 196 6.18 -8.46 19.93
N GLU A 197 6.32 -8.31 21.25
CA GLU A 197 5.17 -8.20 22.16
C GLU A 197 4.44 -6.87 21.94
N VAL A 198 5.19 -5.78 21.73
CA VAL A 198 4.61 -4.49 21.36
C VAL A 198 3.91 -4.60 20.00
N HIS A 199 4.54 -5.22 18.99
CA HIS A 199 3.87 -5.45 17.70
C HIS A 199 2.54 -6.18 17.86
N SER A 200 2.53 -7.25 18.66
CA SER A 200 1.34 -8.07 18.91
C SER A 200 0.24 -7.27 19.61
N ARG A 201 0.59 -6.44 20.59
CA ARG A 201 -0.36 -5.59 21.31
C ARG A 201 -1.00 -4.54 20.41
N VAL A 202 -0.18 -3.84 19.61
CA VAL A 202 -0.62 -2.79 18.69
C VAL A 202 -1.54 -3.38 17.61
N LEU A 203 -1.17 -4.52 17.01
CA LEU A 203 -2.03 -5.24 16.08
C LEU A 203 -3.33 -5.72 16.73
N GLY A 204 -3.26 -6.24 17.96
CA GLY A 204 -4.43 -6.66 18.72
C GLY A 204 -5.43 -5.53 18.93
N ARG A 205 -4.97 -4.35 19.37
CA ARG A 205 -5.82 -3.15 19.52
C ARG A 205 -6.47 -2.76 18.19
N PHE A 206 -5.72 -2.80 17.08
CA PHE A 206 -6.27 -2.51 15.76
C PHE A 206 -7.35 -3.51 15.33
N ILE A 207 -7.15 -4.81 15.56
CA ILE A 207 -8.13 -5.84 15.19
C ILE A 207 -9.42 -5.72 16.01
N VAL A 208 -9.31 -5.40 17.31
CA VAL A 208 -10.47 -5.08 18.16
C VAL A 208 -11.23 -3.89 17.58
N TRP A 209 -10.53 -2.78 17.32
CA TRP A 209 -11.11 -1.59 16.72
C TRP A 209 -11.81 -1.89 15.39
N ALA A 210 -11.18 -2.66 14.49
CA ALA A 210 -11.76 -3.02 13.20
C ALA A 210 -13.06 -3.83 13.37
N THR A 211 -13.09 -4.75 14.34
CA THR A 211 -14.26 -5.57 14.65
C THR A 211 -15.41 -4.74 15.22
N GLU A 212 -15.11 -3.79 16.10
CA GLU A 212 -16.09 -2.83 16.65
C GLU A 212 -16.70 -1.95 15.56
N HIS A 213 -15.96 -1.70 14.47
CA HIS A 213 -16.43 -0.96 13.29
C HIS A 213 -17.03 -1.89 12.20
N GLU A 214 -17.39 -3.11 12.57
CA GLU A 214 -17.99 -4.15 11.72
C GLU A 214 -17.14 -4.56 10.50
N LEU A 215 -15.85 -4.21 10.48
CA LEU A 215 -14.91 -4.64 9.45
C LEU A 215 -14.47 -6.08 9.71
N ARG A 216 -14.29 -6.83 8.63
CA ARG A 216 -13.82 -8.22 8.73
C ARG A 216 -12.36 -8.29 8.34
N LEU A 217 -11.53 -8.75 9.27
CA LEU A 217 -10.17 -9.18 8.99
C LEU A 217 -10.20 -10.43 8.09
N ARG A 218 -9.60 -10.33 6.90
CA ARG A 218 -9.53 -11.43 5.94
C ARG A 218 -8.16 -12.07 5.91
N ASN A 219 -7.11 -11.27 6.05
CA ASN A 219 -5.74 -11.75 6.05
C ASN A 219 -4.80 -10.75 6.74
N LEU A 220 -3.67 -11.24 7.25
CA LEU A 220 -2.62 -10.47 7.90
C LEU A 220 -1.29 -11.16 7.65
N ILE A 221 -0.33 -10.42 7.10
CA ILE A 221 1.03 -10.88 6.82
C ILE A 221 2.05 -9.84 7.25
N ALA A 222 3.32 -10.23 7.40
CA ALA A 222 4.41 -9.26 7.52
C ALA A 222 4.72 -8.66 6.14
N SER A 223 5.13 -7.38 6.10
CA SER A 223 5.71 -6.78 4.90
C SER A 223 6.99 -7.53 4.49
N PRO A 224 7.26 -7.75 3.20
CA PRO A 224 8.44 -8.48 2.73
C PRO A 224 9.75 -7.72 2.98
N ILE A 225 9.66 -6.42 3.22
CA ILE A 225 10.78 -5.52 3.49
C ILE A 225 10.45 -4.63 4.69
N LEU A 226 11.48 -4.17 5.38
CA LEU A 226 11.34 -3.22 6.49
C LEU A 226 10.96 -1.82 5.99
N GLY A 227 10.36 -1.03 6.88
CA GLY A 227 10.15 0.41 6.69
C GLY A 227 11.47 1.18 6.58
N ALA A 228 11.40 2.45 6.17
CA ALA A 228 12.59 3.26 5.89
C ALA A 228 13.58 3.38 7.06
N GLU A 229 13.08 3.33 8.30
CA GLU A 229 13.85 3.42 9.55
C GLU A 229 14.14 2.05 10.18
N GLY A 230 13.89 0.96 9.45
CA GLY A 230 14.09 -0.42 9.95
C GLY A 230 12.91 -0.97 10.75
N ASN A 231 11.79 -0.25 10.82
CA ASN A 231 10.57 -0.75 11.47
C ASN A 231 10.00 -1.96 10.73
N LYS A 232 9.54 -2.96 11.50
CA LYS A 232 8.74 -4.05 10.96
C LYS A 232 7.33 -3.54 10.68
N GLU A 233 6.83 -3.79 9.48
CA GLU A 233 5.50 -3.39 9.05
C GLU A 233 4.67 -4.63 8.71
N PHE A 234 3.36 -4.49 8.74
CA PHE A 234 2.41 -5.57 8.49
C PHE A 234 1.45 -5.14 7.39
N ILE A 235 0.89 -6.11 6.67
CA ILE A 235 -0.10 -5.86 5.64
C ILE A 235 -1.38 -6.56 6.02
N ILE A 236 -2.47 -5.81 6.03
CA ILE A 236 -3.77 -6.27 6.50
C ILE A 236 -4.79 -6.14 5.38
N LEU A 237 -5.55 -7.20 5.14
CA LEU A 237 -6.71 -7.18 4.24
C LEU A 237 -8.00 -7.13 5.07
N LEU A 238 -8.79 -6.11 4.84
CA LEU A 238 -10.14 -5.96 5.39
C LEU A 238 -11.19 -6.00 4.29
N THR A 239 -12.40 -6.42 4.66
CA THR A 239 -13.61 -6.21 3.86
C THR A 239 -14.63 -5.41 4.67
N PRO A 240 -15.42 -4.53 4.03
CA PRO A 240 -16.47 -3.77 4.69
C PRO A 240 -17.53 -4.73 5.29
N PRO A 241 -18.41 -4.21 6.17
CA PRO A 241 -19.50 -4.98 6.71
C PRO A 241 -20.33 -5.58 5.57
N HIS A 242 -20.73 -6.84 5.69
CA HIS A 242 -21.67 -7.41 4.73
C HIS A 242 -23.01 -6.68 4.88
N ASP A 243 -23.58 -6.18 3.78
CA ASP A 243 -24.99 -5.77 3.77
C ASP A 243 -25.85 -6.94 4.23
N ARG A 244 -26.29 -6.92 5.50
CA ARG A 244 -27.20 -7.94 6.05
C ARG A 244 -28.54 -7.95 5.29
N GLN A 245 -28.86 -6.91 4.52
CA GLN A 245 -30.14 -6.75 3.83
C GLN A 245 -30.37 -7.74 2.68
N GLN A 246 -29.34 -8.29 2.02
CA GLN A 246 -29.57 -9.26 0.93
C GLN A 246 -29.72 -10.71 1.40
N ALA A 247 -29.22 -11.07 2.59
CA ALA A 247 -29.28 -12.45 3.09
C ALA A 247 -30.65 -12.78 3.73
N VAL A 248 -31.31 -11.80 4.35
CA VAL A 248 -32.62 -12.00 4.99
C VAL A 248 -33.74 -12.14 3.94
N GLY A 249 -33.67 -11.39 2.83
CA GLY A 249 -34.64 -11.52 1.73
C GLY A 249 -34.63 -12.88 1.04
N LYS A 250 -33.45 -13.50 0.86
CA LYS A 250 -33.36 -14.83 0.23
C LYS A 250 -33.81 -15.99 1.15
N LYS A 251 -33.62 -15.88 2.47
CA LYS A 251 -34.13 -16.86 3.43
C LYS A 251 -35.67 -16.77 3.59
N GLN A 252 -36.25 -15.58 3.57
CA GLN A 252 -37.70 -15.41 3.69
C GLN A 252 -38.44 -15.96 2.46
N ILE A 253 -37.91 -15.77 1.26
CA ILE A 253 -38.51 -16.27 -0.01
C ILE A 253 -38.43 -17.80 -0.12
N ARG A 254 -37.36 -18.42 0.42
CA ARG A 254 -37.26 -19.90 0.46
C ARG A 254 -38.24 -20.53 1.46
N MET A 255 -38.47 -19.87 2.61
CA MET A 255 -39.41 -20.36 3.63
C MET A 255 -40.89 -20.22 3.23
N THR A 256 -41.25 -19.20 2.43
CA THR A 256 -42.64 -19.02 1.96
C THR A 256 -43.03 -19.97 0.81
N LYS A 257 -42.07 -20.41 -0.03
CA LYS A 257 -42.35 -21.36 -1.11
C LYS A 257 -42.56 -22.80 -0.65
N VAL A 258 -42.01 -23.21 0.50
CA VAL A 258 -42.17 -24.58 1.02
C VAL A 258 -43.53 -24.79 1.71
N ARG A 259 -44.22 -23.72 2.14
CA ARG A 259 -45.50 -23.80 2.87
C ARG A 259 -46.78 -23.83 2.00
N ARG A 260 -46.68 -23.85 0.67
CA ARG A 260 -47.86 -23.77 -0.24
C ARG A 260 -48.14 -25.02 -1.07
N GLN A 261 -47.56 -26.17 -0.76
CA GLN A 261 -47.92 -27.43 -1.43
C GLN A 261 -48.26 -28.52 -0.41
N GLN A 262 -49.51 -28.53 0.03
CA GLN A 262 -50.24 -29.73 0.46
C GLN A 262 -51.74 -29.38 0.55
N PRO A 263 -52.59 -29.87 -0.38
CA PRO A 263 -54.02 -29.90 -0.16
C PRO A 263 -54.37 -31.08 0.77
N LEU A 264 -55.19 -30.81 1.78
CA LEU A 264 -55.84 -31.83 2.60
C LEU A 264 -56.78 -32.67 1.73
N SER A 265 -56.59 -33.99 1.74
CA SER A 265 -57.57 -34.97 1.27
C SER A 265 -58.46 -35.42 2.44
N PRO A 266 -59.81 -35.41 2.33
CA PRO A 266 -60.68 -35.97 3.35
C PRO A 266 -60.73 -37.50 3.24
N LEU A 267 -60.64 -38.20 4.38
CA LEU A 267 -60.85 -39.64 4.47
C LEU A 267 -62.35 -39.97 4.51
N PRO A 268 -62.81 -41.04 3.84
CA PRO A 268 -64.22 -41.42 3.79
C PRO A 268 -64.65 -42.31 4.97
N ARG A 269 -65.86 -42.00 5.47
CA ARG A 269 -66.80 -42.74 6.36
C ARG A 269 -66.24 -43.58 7.51
#